data_AF-A0A7R7BWR6-F1
#
_entry.id   AF-A0A7R7BWR6-F1
#
_cell.length_a   1.000
_cell.length_b   1.000
_cell.length_c   1.000
_cell.angle_alpha   90.00
_cell.angle_beta   90.00
_cell.angle_gamma   90.00
#
_symmetry.space_group_name_H-M   'P 1'
#
loop_
_entity.id
_entity.type
_entity.pdbx_description
1 polymer ?
#
loop_
_entity_poly.entity_id
_entity_poly.type
_entity_poly.pdbx_seq_one_letter_code
_entity_poly.pdbx_strand_id
1 'polypeptide(L)' 'MRGRGWIKALRQDEAREVLARIAELERDLIAPTLQGRHRRFEAGHELRNAKFRLARLEECIAEMPQNIGASGSFAARCL' A
#
# COMPACT_ATOMS: atom_id res chain seq x y z
N MET A 1 11.23 22.08 -7.78
CA MET A 1 10.97 22.23 -6.33
C MET A 1 9.76 21.38 -5.97
N ARG A 2 9.91 20.31 -5.17
CA ARG A 2 8.76 19.52 -4.70
C ARG A 2 8.14 20.24 -3.48
N GLY A 3 6.86 20.64 -3.58
CA GLY A 3 6.20 21.52 -2.60
C GLY A 3 5.90 20.88 -1.24
N ARG A 4 5.56 21.69 -0.24
CA ARG A 4 5.15 21.23 1.10
C ARG A 4 3.91 20.32 0.98
N GLY A 5 4.11 19.00 1.10
CA GLY A 5 3.05 18.00 0.95
C GLY A 5 3.31 16.91 -0.09
N TRP A 6 4.38 17.02 -0.88
CA TRP A 6 4.69 16.04 -1.93
C TRP A 6 4.90 14.61 -1.41
N ILE A 7 5.44 14.47 -0.19
CA ILE A 7 5.66 13.17 0.45
C ILE A 7 4.31 12.53 0.82
N LYS A 8 3.37 13.30 1.36
CA LYS A 8 2.04 12.80 1.72
C LYS A 8 1.25 12.39 0.48
N ALA A 9 1.31 13.20 -0.59
CA ALA A 9 0.70 12.86 -1.87
C ALA A 9 1.28 11.57 -2.44
N LEU A 10 2.62 11.40 -2.42
CA LEU A 10 3.27 10.18 -2.87
C LEU A 10 2.79 8.93 -2.09
N ARG A 11 2.66 9.03 -0.77
CA ARG A 11 2.17 7.91 0.05
C ARG A 11 0.69 7.60 -0.19
N GLN A 12 -0.13 8.63 -0.44
CA GLN A 12 -1.51 8.44 -0.83
C GLN A 12 -1.63 7.74 -2.19
N ASP A 13 -0.77 8.08 -3.15
CA ASP A 13 -0.72 7.41 -4.44
C ASP A 13 -0.27 5.95 -4.29
N GLU A 14 0.75 5.68 -3.47
CA GLU A 14 1.19 4.32 -3.15
C GLU A 14 0.05 3.50 -2.50
N ALA A 15 -0.71 4.09 -1.57
CA ALA A 15 -1.86 3.41 -0.95
C ALA A 15 -2.95 3.07 -1.98
N ARG A 16 -3.19 3.95 -2.97
CA ARG A 16 -4.14 3.68 -4.07
C ARG A 16 -3.66 2.54 -4.96
N GLU A 17 -2.37 2.48 -5.27
CA GLU A 17 -1.79 1.38 -6.05
C GLU A 17 -1.93 0.05 -5.31
N VAL A 18 -1.65 0.02 -4.01
CA VAL A 18 -1.80 -1.19 -3.18
C VAL A 18 -3.27 -1.63 -3.10
N LEU A 19 -4.22 -0.69 -2.98
CA LEU A 19 -5.65 -0.98 -3.04
C LEU A 19 -6.07 -1.60 -4.38
N ALA A 20 -5.59 -1.06 -5.50
CA ALA A 20 -5.84 -1.63 -6.82
C ALA A 20 -5.29 -3.07 -6.92
N ARG A 21 -4.08 -3.30 -6.40
CA ARG A 21 -3.46 -4.63 -6.37
C ARG A 21 -4.24 -5.63 -5.50
N ILE A 22 -4.73 -5.19 -4.34
CA ILE A 22 -5.61 -6.00 -3.48
C ILE A 22 -6.86 -6.42 -4.25
N ALA A 23 -7.52 -5.48 -4.95
CA ALA A 23 -8.73 -5.77 -5.72
C ALA A 23 -8.47 -6.72 -6.91
N GLU A 24 -7.29 -6.67 -7.52
CA GLU A 24 -6.86 -7.67 -8.52
C GLU A 24 -6.68 -9.06 -7.90
N LEU A 25 -5.92 -9.16 -6.80
CA LEU A 25 -5.65 -10.43 -6.12
C LEU A 25 -6.93 -11.07 -5.57
N GLU A 26 -7.85 -10.28 -5.03
CA GLU A 26 -9.16 -10.75 -4.58
C GLU A 26 -9.99 -11.28 -5.76
N ARG A 27 -9.96 -10.60 -6.91
CA ARG A 27 -10.62 -11.09 -8.13
C ARG A 27 -9.99 -12.38 -8.63
N ASP A 28 -8.66 -12.49 -8.66
CA ASP A 28 -7.96 -13.70 -9.11
C ASP A 28 -8.29 -14.92 -8.23
N LEU A 29 -8.49 -14.70 -6.92
CA LEU A 29 -8.87 -15.75 -5.98
C LEU A 29 -10.33 -16.20 -6.14
N ILE A 30 -11.24 -15.28 -6.47
CA ILE A 30 -12.67 -15.58 -6.68
C ILE A 30 -12.92 -16.15 -8.08
N ALA A 31 -12.16 -15.69 -9.07
CA ALA A 31 -12.36 -16.09 -10.45
C ALA A 31 -12.23 -17.62 -10.57
N PRO A 32 -13.16 -18.29 -11.28
CA PRO A 32 -13.12 -19.72 -11.54
C PRO A 32 -12.04 -20.01 -12.59
N THR A 33 -10.79 -19.71 -12.24
CA THR A 33 -9.64 -19.91 -13.10
C THR A 33 -9.12 -21.33 -12.89
N LEU A 34 -8.65 -21.93 -13.99
CA LEU A 34 -7.79 -23.13 -14.02
C LEU A 34 -6.43 -22.90 -13.34
N GLN A 35 -6.27 -21.83 -12.54
CA GLN A 35 -5.06 -21.60 -11.78
C GLN A 35 -4.95 -22.70 -10.73
N GLY A 36 -3.88 -23.48 -10.85
CA GLY A 36 -3.58 -24.58 -9.94
C GLY A 36 -3.48 -24.09 -8.49
N ARG A 37 -3.62 -25.04 -7.55
CA ARG A 37 -3.57 -24.80 -6.09
C ARG A 37 -2.38 -23.94 -5.64
N HIS A 38 -1.23 -24.08 -6.30
CA HIS A 38 -0.02 -23.32 -6.02
C HIS A 38 -0.21 -21.81 -6.26
N ARG A 39 -0.74 -21.42 -7.43
CA ARG A 39 -0.94 -20.01 -7.81
C ARG A 39 -1.97 -19.32 -6.93
N ARG A 40 -3.00 -20.04 -6.46
CA ARG A 40 -3.96 -19.53 -5.47
C ARG A 40 -3.31 -19.30 -4.10
N PHE A 41 -2.40 -20.18 -3.70
CA PHE A 41 -1.66 -20.01 -2.45
C PHE A 41 -0.71 -18.81 -2.51
N GLU A 42 -0.01 -18.64 -3.64
CA GLU A 42 0.82 -17.45 -3.89
C GLU A 42 -0.01 -16.16 -3.91
N ALA A 43 -1.13 -16.13 -4.63
CA ALA A 43 -2.04 -14.98 -4.66
C ALA A 43 -2.59 -14.66 -3.26
N GLY A 44 -2.92 -15.66 -2.45
CA GLY A 44 -3.34 -15.47 -1.06
C GLY A 44 -2.23 -14.92 -0.15
N HIS A 45 -1.00 -15.42 -0.32
CA HIS A 45 0.16 -14.90 0.41
C HIS A 45 0.47 -13.45 0.01
N GLU A 46 0.43 -13.15 -1.29
CA GLU A 46 0.61 -11.80 -1.82
C GLU A 46 -0.49 -10.86 -1.31
N LEU A 47 -1.75 -11.32 -1.27
CA LEU A 47 -2.88 -10.56 -0.74
C LEU A 47 -2.68 -10.19 0.73
N ARG A 48 -2.21 -11.14 1.54
CA ARG A 48 -1.91 -10.89 2.96
C ARG A 48 -0.84 -9.81 3.12
N ASN A 49 0.23 -9.88 2.33
CA ASN A 49 1.32 -8.91 2.38
C ASN A 49 0.87 -7.53 1.87
N ALA A 50 0.06 -7.48 0.81
CA ALA A 50 -0.49 -6.23 0.28
C ALA A 50 -1.40 -5.54 1.32
N LYS A 51 -2.28 -6.28 2.00
CA LYS A 51 -3.12 -5.75 3.09
C LYS A 51 -2.30 -5.23 4.26
N PHE A 52 -1.24 -5.95 4.66
CA PHE A 52 -0.33 -5.48 5.71
C PHE A 52 0.40 -4.19 5.30
N ARG A 53 0.92 -4.12 4.07
CA ARG A 53 1.57 -2.92 3.54
C ARG A 53 0.62 -1.73 3.48
N LEU A 54 -0.63 -1.95 3.06
CA LEU A 54 -1.65 -0.91 3.06
C LEU A 54 -1.89 -0.34 4.47
N ALA A 55 -2.08 -1.20 5.47
CA ALA A 55 -2.31 -0.76 6.84
C ALA A 55 -1.13 0.09 7.37
N ARG A 56 0.11 -0.27 7.03
CA ARG A 56 1.31 0.50 7.39
C ARG A 56 1.38 1.84 6.65
N LEU A 57 0.98 1.89 5.39
CA LEU A 57 0.90 3.13 4.62
C LEU A 57 -0.17 4.06 5.19
N GLU A 58 -1.35 3.53 5.53
CA GLU A 58 -2.45 4.29 6.15
C GLU A 58 -2.04 4.85 7.51
N GLU A 59 -1.39 4.05 8.36
CA GLU A 59 -0.80 4.48 9.63
C GLU A 59 0.20 5.63 9.40
N CYS A 60 1.13 5.47 8.45
CA CYS A 60 2.10 6.51 8.12
C CYS A 60 1.46 7.81 7.61
N ILE A 61 0.44 7.71 6.75
CA ILE A 61 -0.27 8.87 6.21
C ILE A 61 -1.05 9.61 7.31
N ALA A 62 -1.62 8.87 8.27
CA ALA A 62 -2.34 9.42 9.41
C ALA A 62 -1.40 10.15 10.37
N GLU A 63 -0.21 9.60 10.62
CA GLU A 63 0.84 10.23 11.44
C GLU A 63 1.50 11.45 10.77
N MET A 64 1.40 11.58 9.44
CA MET A 64 2.02 12.70 8.70
C MET A 64 1.30 14.04 8.95
N PRO A 65 1.99 15.06 9.50
CA PRO A 65 1.41 16.38 9.70
C PRO A 65 1.07 17.03 8.34
N GLN A 66 -0.02 17.80 8.30
CA GLN A 66 -0.49 18.46 7.07
C GLN A 66 0.49 19.52 6.53
N ASN A 67 1.44 19.96 7.37
CA ASN A 67 2.43 20.97 7.04
C ASN A 67 3.84 20.43 7.40
N ILE A 68 4.41 19.60 6.52
CA ILE A 68 5.78 19.09 6.69
C ILE A 68 6.76 20.22 6.33
N GLY A 69 6.88 21.20 7.23
CA GLY A 69 8.05 22.05 7.36
C GLY A 69 8.85 21.51 8.55
N ALA A 70 10.03 20.93 8.28
CA ALA A 70 11.00 20.53 9.29
C ALA A 70 10.53 19.49 10.35
N SER A 71 10.47 18.21 9.97
CA SER A 71 10.84 17.16 10.92
C SER A 71 11.28 15.91 10.15
N GLY A 72 12.60 15.74 9.99
CA GLY A 72 13.23 14.65 9.24
C GLY A 72 13.12 13.26 9.87
N SER A 73 12.21 13.06 10.83
CA SER A 73 12.06 11.83 11.62
C SER A 73 10.99 10.88 11.06
N PHE A 74 9.87 11.38 10.54
CA PHE A 74 8.75 10.52 10.09
C PHE A 74 9.02 9.77 8.78
N ALA A 75 9.85 10.34 7.89
CA ALA A 75 10.14 9.70 6.60
C ALA A 75 10.84 8.34 6.72
N ALA A 76 11.59 8.12 7.81
CA ALA A 76 12.31 6.87 8.06
C ALA A 76 11.43 5.74 8.62
N ARG A 77 10.23 6.05 9.13
CA ARG A 77 9.30 5.05 9.69
C ARG A 77 8.42 4.40 8.61
N CYS A 78 8.36 5.00 7.42
CA CYS A 78 7.58 4.54 6.26
C CYS A 78 8.44 3.87 5.15
N LEU A 79 9.72 3.58 5.42
CA LEU A 79 10.65 2.87 4.51
C LEU A 79 10.96 1.50 5.12
#